data_AF-A0A958XY84-F1
#
_entry.id   AF-A0A958XY84-F1
#
_cell.length_a   1.000
_cell.length_b   1.000
_cell.length_c   1.000
_cell.angle_alpha   90.00
_cell.angle_beta   90.00
_cell.angle_gamma   90.00
#
_symmetry.space_group_name_H-M   'P 1'
#
loop_
_entity.id
_entity.type
_entity.pdbx_description
1 polymer ?
#
loop_
_entity_poly.entity_id
_entity_poly.type
_entity_poly.pdbx_seq_one_letter_code
_entity_poly.pdbx_strand_id
1 'polypeptide(L)'
;CHQAAQYCLDHGVFPEQGLEWARQSVQVKPQFTNLLTRSKLEQALGDTEAAKNSYELAVKMATPNDLYYHGRALLGEEKTEEAMAIFQQNHARYGDLFLTQLGLARGYRAKQDYAAALQHFKAALQLAELPRQRTSMERFIAEMEAKLAEGDK
;
A
#
# COMPACT_ATOMS: atom_id res chain seq x y z
N CYS A 1 18.91 -13.64 0.32
CA CYS A 1 19.30 -12.22 0.15
C CYS A 1 18.17 -11.25 0.52
N HIS A 2 16.99 -11.28 -0.12
CA HIS A 2 15.90 -10.34 0.21
C HIS A 2 15.48 -10.34 1.69
N GLN A 3 15.24 -11.51 2.30
CA GLN A 3 14.84 -11.60 3.72
C GLN A 3 15.88 -11.02 4.67
N ALA A 4 17.18 -11.20 4.37
CA ALA A 4 18.26 -10.65 5.18
C ALA A 4 18.35 -9.12 5.03
N ALA A 5 18.17 -8.60 3.82
CA ALA A 5 18.06 -7.15 3.58
C ALA A 5 16.86 -6.52 4.31
N GLN A 6 15.72 -7.21 4.30
CA GLN A 6 14.53 -6.76 5.02
C GLN A 6 14.76 -6.77 6.53
N TYR A 7 15.42 -7.79 7.07
CA TYR A 7 15.78 -7.84 8.50
C TYR A 7 16.66 -6.65 8.91
N CYS A 8 17.69 -6.34 8.12
CA CYS A 8 18.55 -5.16 8.32
C CYS A 8 17.74 -3.87 8.35
N LEU A 9 16.80 -3.71 7.42
CA LEU A 9 15.93 -2.56 7.35
C LEU A 9 15.00 -2.45 8.58
N ASP A 10 14.33 -3.55 8.94
CA ASP A 10 13.33 -3.56 10.02
C ASP A 10 13.95 -3.29 11.40
N HIS A 11 15.21 -3.68 11.60
CA HIS A 11 15.93 -3.48 12.86
C HIS A 11 16.88 -2.28 12.84
N GLY A 12 17.02 -1.60 11.70
CA GLY A 12 17.95 -0.49 11.52
C GLY A 12 19.42 -0.90 11.72
N VAL A 13 19.79 -2.13 11.34
CA VAL A 13 21.14 -2.67 11.54
C VAL A 13 21.84 -2.96 10.21
N PHE A 14 23.13 -2.64 10.13
CA PHE A 14 24.01 -2.92 8.98
C PHE A 14 23.42 -2.47 7.63
N PRO A 15 23.03 -1.20 7.48
CA PRO A 15 22.34 -0.73 6.28
C PRO A 15 23.14 -0.90 4.99
N GLU A 16 24.48 -0.79 5.00
CA GLU A 16 25.28 -1.06 3.80
C GLU A 16 25.22 -2.53 3.38
N GLN A 17 25.30 -3.46 4.36
CA GLN A 17 25.22 -4.89 4.09
C GLN A 17 23.82 -5.29 3.62
N GLY A 18 22.79 -4.69 4.23
CA GLY A 18 21.41 -4.84 3.79
C GLY A 18 21.24 -4.38 2.34
N LEU A 19 21.83 -3.23 1.97
CA LEU A 19 21.75 -2.70 0.62
C LEU A 19 22.42 -3.65 -0.39
N GLU A 20 23.57 -4.23 -0.07
CA GLU A 20 24.23 -5.20 -0.94
C GLU A 20 23.35 -6.44 -1.17
N TRP A 21 22.74 -6.98 -0.12
CA TRP A 21 21.81 -8.11 -0.26
C TRP A 21 20.56 -7.76 -1.05
N ALA A 22 20.06 -6.52 -0.93
CA ALA A 22 18.94 -6.05 -1.73
C ALA A 22 19.32 -5.97 -3.21
N ARG A 23 20.50 -5.41 -3.54
CA ARG A 23 21.04 -5.33 -4.91
C ARG A 23 21.19 -6.72 -5.53
N GLN A 24 21.78 -7.67 -4.80
CA GLN A 24 21.90 -9.07 -5.26
C GLN A 24 20.53 -9.70 -5.52
N SER A 25 19.56 -9.47 -4.62
CA SER A 25 18.21 -10.00 -4.84
C SER A 25 17.54 -9.43 -6.08
N VAL A 26 17.71 -8.12 -6.33
CA VAL A 26 17.17 -7.45 -7.52
C VAL A 26 17.82 -8.00 -8.79
N GLN A 27 19.13 -8.25 -8.79
CA GLN A 27 19.84 -8.83 -9.94
C GLN A 27 19.34 -10.25 -10.28
N VAL A 28 19.05 -11.07 -9.27
CA VAL A 28 18.55 -12.43 -9.48
C VAL A 28 17.13 -12.42 -10.05
N LYS A 29 16.23 -11.65 -9.44
CA LYS A 29 14.84 -11.53 -9.88
C LYS A 29 14.25 -10.20 -9.40
N PRO A 30 14.15 -9.17 -10.24
CA PRO A 30 13.58 -7.89 -9.83
C PRO A 30 12.09 -8.05 -9.56
N GLN A 31 11.62 -7.56 -8.42
CA GLN A 31 10.22 -7.60 -7.99
C GLN A 31 9.91 -6.36 -7.14
N PHE A 32 8.63 -6.01 -7.00
CA PHE A 32 8.22 -4.85 -6.20
C PHE A 32 8.86 -4.84 -4.81
N THR A 33 8.78 -5.96 -4.08
CA THR A 33 9.21 -6.05 -2.68
C THR A 33 10.70 -5.82 -2.53
N ASN A 34 11.54 -6.44 -3.36
CA ASN A 34 13.00 -6.30 -3.22
C ASN A 34 13.52 -4.94 -3.71
N LEU A 35 12.88 -4.34 -4.71
CA LEU A 35 13.16 -2.97 -5.14
C LEU A 35 12.72 -1.94 -4.09
N LEU A 36 11.58 -2.17 -3.42
CA LEU A 36 11.14 -1.32 -2.31
C LEU A 36 12.08 -1.43 -1.11
N THR A 37 12.52 -2.64 -0.72
CA THR A 37 13.53 -2.81 0.34
C THR A 37 14.82 -2.09 -0.02
N ARG A 38 15.28 -2.23 -1.27
CA ARG A 38 16.47 -1.52 -1.77
C ARG A 38 16.31 0.00 -1.65
N SER A 39 15.19 0.55 -2.13
CA SER A 39 14.87 1.98 -2.05
C SER A 39 14.91 2.49 -0.61
N LYS A 40 14.30 1.78 0.34
CA LYS A 40 14.29 2.16 1.75
C LYS A 40 15.70 2.12 2.37
N LEU A 41 16.54 1.17 1.99
CA LEU A 41 17.93 1.10 2.45
C LEU A 41 18.80 2.22 1.84
N GLU A 42 18.63 2.54 0.56
CA GLU A 42 19.28 3.69 -0.09
C GLU A 42 18.89 5.00 0.62
N GLN A 43 17.60 5.16 0.96
CA GLN A 43 17.12 6.31 1.71
C GLN A 43 17.75 6.39 3.11
N ALA A 44 17.85 5.25 3.82
CA ALA A 44 18.46 5.18 5.15
C ALA A 44 19.96 5.53 5.14
N LEU A 45 20.64 5.32 4.01
CA LEU A 45 22.04 5.69 3.79
C LEU A 45 22.21 7.12 3.23
N GLY A 46 21.12 7.86 3.04
CA GLY A 46 21.15 9.24 2.55
C GLY A 46 21.20 9.39 1.03
N ASP A 47 21.23 8.30 0.27
CA ASP A 47 21.24 8.34 -1.19
C ASP A 47 19.81 8.48 -1.73
N THR A 48 19.30 9.71 -1.65
CA THR A 48 17.92 10.05 -1.98
C THR A 48 17.62 9.88 -3.47
N GLU A 49 18.60 10.10 -4.34
CA GLU A 49 18.44 9.92 -5.79
C GLU A 49 18.32 8.43 -6.13
N ALA A 50 19.21 7.58 -5.61
CA ALA A 50 19.12 6.14 -5.83
C ALA A 50 17.82 5.57 -5.24
N ALA A 51 17.46 6.00 -4.02
CA ALA A 51 16.23 5.59 -3.37
C ALA A 51 15.00 5.88 -4.22
N LYS A 52 14.92 7.08 -4.80
CA LYS A 52 13.84 7.49 -5.70
C LYS A 52 13.81 6.61 -6.96
N ASN A 53 14.96 6.40 -7.61
CA ASN A 53 15.04 5.58 -8.82
C ASN A 53 14.61 4.12 -8.56
N SER A 54 15.05 3.53 -7.44
CA SER A 54 14.64 2.19 -7.02
C SER A 54 13.15 2.11 -6.71
N TYR A 55 12.60 3.15 -6.07
CA TYR A 55 11.17 3.24 -5.76
C TYR A 55 10.31 3.29 -7.03
N GLU A 56 10.67 4.17 -7.98
CA GLU A 56 9.96 4.29 -9.25
C GLU A 56 9.99 2.97 -10.03
N LEU A 57 11.12 2.25 -10.02
CA LEU A 57 11.21 0.93 -10.63
C LEU A 57 10.33 -0.10 -9.90
N ALA A 58 10.31 -0.06 -8.56
CA ALA A 58 9.42 -0.91 -7.77
C ALA A 58 7.97 -0.71 -8.20
N VAL A 59 7.50 0.54 -8.20
CA VAL A 59 6.12 0.91 -8.57
C VAL A 59 5.77 0.45 -9.99
N LYS A 60 6.68 0.59 -10.96
CA LYS A 60 6.47 0.09 -12.33
C LYS A 60 6.24 -1.43 -12.38
N MET A 61 6.84 -2.19 -11.46
CA MET A 61 6.71 -3.65 -11.38
C MET A 61 5.60 -4.13 -10.43
N ALA A 62 5.01 -3.23 -9.66
CA ALA A 62 4.00 -3.57 -8.66
C ALA A 62 2.76 -4.17 -9.30
N THR A 63 2.21 -5.21 -8.69
CA THR A 63 0.89 -5.77 -8.99
C THR A 63 -0.22 -5.00 -8.23
N PRO A 64 -1.52 -5.24 -8.51
CA PRO A 64 -2.59 -4.64 -7.71
C PRO A 64 -2.48 -4.98 -6.21
N ASN A 65 -2.04 -6.21 -5.90
CA ASN A 65 -1.83 -6.66 -4.53
C ASN A 65 -0.70 -5.89 -3.87
N ASP A 66 0.44 -5.75 -4.56
CA ASP A 66 1.61 -5.04 -4.05
C ASP A 66 1.27 -3.60 -3.66
N LEU A 67 0.62 -2.85 -4.55
CA LEU A 67 0.22 -1.47 -4.29
C LEU A 67 -0.81 -1.39 -3.15
N TYR A 68 -1.77 -2.32 -3.08
CA TYR A 68 -2.75 -2.36 -1.99
C TYR A 68 -2.07 -2.58 -0.63
N TYR A 69 -1.19 -3.58 -0.52
CA TYR A 69 -0.51 -3.86 0.74
C TYR A 69 0.51 -2.77 1.12
N HIS A 70 1.16 -2.15 0.12
CA HIS A 70 2.04 -1.02 0.36
C HIS A 70 1.28 0.20 0.90
N GLY A 71 0.17 0.60 0.26
CA GLY A 71 -0.67 1.68 0.76
C GLY A 71 -1.20 1.37 2.17
N ARG A 72 -1.54 0.11 2.45
CA ARG A 72 -1.92 -0.32 3.79
C ARG A 72 -0.82 -0.19 4.84
N ALA A 73 0.43 -0.47 4.48
CA ALA A 73 1.56 -0.27 5.37
C ALA A 73 1.74 1.23 5.68
N LEU A 74 1.64 2.09 4.66
CA LEU A 74 1.70 3.54 4.81
C LEU A 74 0.60 4.09 5.74
N LEU A 75 -0.63 3.57 5.65
CA LEU A 75 -1.68 3.92 6.62
C LEU A 75 -1.32 3.54 8.06
N GLY A 76 -0.63 2.41 8.28
CA GLY A 76 -0.14 2.01 9.59
C GLY A 76 1.02 2.86 10.11
N GLU A 77 1.75 3.51 9.20
CA GLU A 77 2.78 4.52 9.50
C GLU A 77 2.20 5.93 9.62
N GLU A 78 0.86 6.09 9.66
CA GLU A 78 0.15 7.38 9.70
C GLU A 78 0.41 8.29 8.48
N LYS A 79 0.96 7.75 7.39
CA LYS A 79 1.24 8.45 6.13
C LYS A 79 0.02 8.43 5.21
N THR A 80 -1.08 9.03 5.66
CA THR A 80 -2.38 8.96 4.98
C THR A 80 -2.36 9.49 3.55
N GLU A 81 -1.68 10.61 3.30
CA GLU A 81 -1.63 11.20 1.95
C GLU A 81 -0.83 10.35 0.97
N GLU A 82 0.32 9.81 1.40
CA GLU A 82 1.13 8.90 0.59
C GLU A 82 0.36 7.60 0.28
N ALA A 83 -0.33 7.04 1.29
CA ALA A 83 -1.18 5.87 1.10
C ALA A 83 -2.29 6.14 0.08
N MET A 84 -2.95 7.30 0.16
CA MET A 84 -4.01 7.68 -0.76
C MET A 84 -3.50 7.78 -2.20
N ALA A 85 -2.33 8.39 -2.41
CA ALA A 85 -1.70 8.47 -3.73
C ALA A 85 -1.43 7.08 -4.32
N ILE A 86 -0.97 6.13 -3.48
CA ILE A 86 -0.74 4.74 -3.91
C ILE A 86 -2.04 4.02 -4.25
N PHE A 87 -3.11 4.21 -3.48
CA PHE A 87 -4.42 3.62 -3.81
C PHE A 87 -5.02 4.19 -5.10
N GLN A 88 -4.90 5.50 -5.33
CA GLN A 88 -5.32 6.14 -6.57
C GLN A 88 -4.53 5.62 -7.76
N GLN A 89 -3.21 5.49 -7.63
CA GLN A 89 -2.37 4.92 -8.69
C GLN A 89 -2.75 3.46 -8.97
N ASN A 90 -3.05 2.67 -7.94
CA ASN A 90 -3.48 1.29 -8.08
C ASN A 90 -4.77 1.19 -8.89
N HIS A 91 -5.79 1.96 -8.52
CA HIS A 91 -7.06 2.02 -9.23
C HIS A 91 -6.92 2.56 -10.66
N ALA A 92 -6.14 3.62 -10.87
CA ALA A 92 -5.90 4.18 -12.19
C ALA A 92 -5.21 3.20 -13.15
N ARG A 93 -4.31 2.35 -12.62
CA ARG A 93 -3.55 1.39 -13.43
C ARG A 93 -4.32 0.10 -13.70
N TYR A 94 -5.13 -0.35 -12.76
CA TYR A 94 -5.75 -1.68 -12.79
C TYR A 94 -7.28 -1.68 -12.89
N GLY A 95 -7.90 -0.49 -12.87
CA GLY A 95 -9.34 -0.33 -12.96
C GLY A 95 -10.08 -0.89 -11.75
N ASP A 96 -11.31 -1.31 -11.97
CA ASP A 96 -12.21 -1.78 -10.91
C ASP A 96 -11.96 -3.23 -10.52
N LEU A 97 -11.07 -3.40 -9.55
CA LEU A 97 -10.86 -4.67 -8.84
C LEU A 97 -11.24 -4.53 -7.36
N PHE A 98 -11.61 -5.64 -6.73
CA PHE A 98 -11.93 -5.69 -5.29
C PHE A 98 -10.89 -4.93 -4.44
N LEU A 99 -9.59 -5.19 -4.65
CA LEU A 99 -8.53 -4.57 -3.85
C LEU A 99 -8.26 -3.10 -4.19
N THR A 100 -8.49 -2.69 -5.43
CA THR A 100 -8.35 -1.27 -5.82
C THR A 100 -9.45 -0.43 -5.16
N GLN A 101 -10.69 -0.90 -5.20
CA GLN A 101 -11.84 -0.27 -4.55
C GLN A 101 -11.70 -0.28 -3.03
N LEU A 102 -11.26 -1.41 -2.45
CA LEU A 102 -10.98 -1.51 -1.02
C LEU A 102 -9.84 -0.59 -0.57
N GLY A 103 -8.81 -0.42 -1.41
CA GLY A 103 -7.72 0.51 -1.16
C GLY A 103 -8.22 1.95 -1.06
N LEU A 104 -8.96 2.42 -2.08
CA LEU A 104 -9.57 3.75 -2.08
C LEU A 104 -10.49 3.95 -0.88
N ALA A 105 -11.36 2.99 -0.58
CA ALA A 105 -12.26 3.08 0.57
C ALA A 105 -11.52 3.27 1.90
N ARG A 106 -10.40 2.56 2.10
CA ARG A 106 -9.56 2.70 3.29
C ARG A 106 -8.83 4.03 3.33
N GLY A 107 -8.33 4.51 2.19
CA GLY A 107 -7.70 5.82 2.06
C GLY A 107 -8.65 6.95 2.43
N TYR A 108 -9.84 6.98 1.82
CA TYR A 108 -10.87 7.98 2.14
C TYR A 108 -11.33 7.90 3.60
N ARG A 109 -11.51 6.68 4.14
CA ARG A 109 -11.84 6.49 5.56
C ARG A 109 -10.76 7.10 6.47
N ALA A 110 -9.48 6.90 6.15
CA ALA A 110 -8.38 7.48 6.92
C ALA A 110 -8.32 9.01 6.83
N LYS A 111 -8.76 9.58 5.69
CA LYS A 111 -8.97 11.03 5.50
C LYS A 111 -10.29 11.55 6.10
N GLN A 112 -11.06 10.69 6.76
CA GLN A 112 -12.39 10.98 7.32
C GLN A 112 -13.43 11.43 6.28
N ASP A 113 -13.18 11.17 5.00
CA ASP A 113 -14.17 11.33 3.94
C ASP A 113 -15.05 10.08 3.91
N TYR A 114 -15.97 10.01 4.87
CA TYR A 114 -16.83 8.84 5.06
C TYR A 114 -17.82 8.64 3.90
N ALA A 115 -18.17 9.70 3.17
CA ALA A 115 -19.04 9.62 2.01
C ALA A 115 -18.33 8.92 0.84
N ALA A 116 -17.11 9.36 0.49
CA ALA A 116 -16.31 8.69 -0.53
C ALA A 116 -15.93 7.27 -0.10
N ALA A 117 -15.55 7.07 1.16
CA ALA A 117 -15.26 5.75 1.71
C ALA A 117 -16.44 4.77 1.54
N LEU A 118 -17.66 5.21 1.86
CA LEU A 118 -18.88 4.43 1.71
C LEU A 118 -19.13 4.01 0.25
N GLN A 119 -18.96 4.94 -0.70
CA GLN A 119 -19.11 4.64 -2.12
C GLN A 119 -18.15 3.53 -2.57
N HIS A 120 -16.88 3.64 -2.20
CA HIS A 120 -15.87 2.67 -2.57
C HIS A 120 -16.02 1.33 -1.83
N PHE A 121 -16.48 1.30 -0.58
CA PHE A 121 -16.82 0.04 0.09
C PHE A 121 -18.01 -0.67 -0.57
N LYS A 122 -19.02 0.07 -1.03
CA LYS A 122 -20.16 -0.49 -1.80
C LYS A 122 -19.69 -1.06 -3.14
N ALA A 123 -18.81 -0.37 -3.86
CA ALA A 123 -18.20 -0.88 -5.09
C ALA A 123 -17.36 -2.14 -4.82
N ALA A 124 -16.55 -2.15 -3.75
CA ALA A 124 -15.79 -3.34 -3.35
C ALA A 124 -16.71 -4.52 -2.98
N LEU A 125 -17.87 -4.29 -2.35
CA LEU A 125 -18.84 -5.34 -2.04
C LEU A 125 -19.37 -6.01 -3.32
N GLN A 126 -19.66 -5.25 -4.37
CA GLN A 126 -20.13 -5.79 -5.65
C GLN A 126 -19.09 -6.68 -6.34
N LEU A 127 -17.80 -6.37 -6.14
CA LEU A 127 -16.66 -7.12 -6.69
C LEU A 127 -16.18 -8.24 -5.76
N ALA A 128 -16.81 -8.45 -4.61
CA ALA A 128 -16.39 -9.46 -3.64
C ALA A 128 -16.77 -10.86 -4.13
N GLU A 129 -15.78 -11.73 -4.31
CA GLU A 129 -15.97 -13.12 -4.73
C GLU A 129 -16.14 -14.05 -3.52
N LEU A 130 -15.41 -13.77 -2.43
CA LEU A 130 -15.37 -14.62 -1.23
C LEU A 130 -16.40 -14.18 -0.18
N PRO A 131 -17.05 -15.12 0.55
CA PRO A 131 -17.98 -14.78 1.62
C PRO A 131 -17.38 -13.87 2.69
N ARG A 132 -16.12 -14.11 3.09
CA ARG A 132 -15.41 -13.28 4.07
C ARG A 132 -15.20 -11.83 3.60
N GLN A 133 -15.03 -11.62 2.31
CA GLN A 133 -14.91 -10.27 1.73
C GLN A 133 -16.26 -9.55 1.86
N ARG A 134 -17.37 -10.20 1.49
CA ARG A 134 -18.72 -9.64 1.60
C ARG A 134 -19.05 -9.21 3.03
N THR A 135 -18.91 -10.12 3.99
CA THR A 135 -19.16 -9.82 5.41
C THR A 135 -18.29 -8.67 5.93
N SER A 136 -17.03 -8.59 5.47
CA SER A 136 -16.15 -7.48 5.86
C SER A 136 -16.62 -6.15 5.27
N MET A 137 -17.07 -6.13 4.01
CA MET A 137 -17.53 -4.90 3.35
C MET A 137 -18.85 -4.42 3.95
N GLU A 138 -19.79 -5.32 4.22
CA GLU A 138 -21.06 -4.99 4.89
C GLU A 138 -20.81 -4.30 6.25
N ARG A 139 -19.87 -4.83 7.04
CA ARG A 139 -19.49 -4.20 8.31
C ARG A 139 -18.90 -2.80 8.11
N PHE A 140 -18.00 -2.62 7.14
CA PHE A 140 -17.42 -1.30 6.88
C PHE A 140 -18.45 -0.31 6.35
N ILE A 141 -19.39 -0.75 5.52
CA ILE A 141 -20.52 0.05 5.02
C ILE A 141 -21.35 0.56 6.19
N ALA A 142 -21.77 -0.33 7.10
CA ALA A 142 -22.54 0.06 8.27
C ALA A 142 -21.77 1.04 9.18
N GLU A 143 -20.45 0.85 9.34
CA GLU A 143 -19.61 1.78 10.09
C GLU A 143 -19.55 3.17 9.44
N MET A 144 -19.43 3.26 8.11
CA MET A 144 -19.41 4.55 7.42
C MET A 144 -20.79 5.24 7.46
N GLU A 145 -21.89 4.49 7.32
CA GLU A 145 -23.25 5.02 7.44
C GLU A 145 -23.51 5.59 8.84
N ALA A 146 -23.05 4.90 9.89
CA ALA A 146 -23.11 5.41 11.26
C ALA A 146 -22.28 6.70 11.44
N LYS A 147 -21.06 6.75 10.88
CA LYS A 147 -20.19 7.94 10.95
C LYS A 147 -20.79 9.17 10.26
N LEU A 148 -21.47 8.97 9.13
CA LEU A 148 -22.18 10.05 8.44
C LEU A 148 -23.37 10.56 9.26
N ALA A 149 -24.17 9.65 9.84
CA ALA A 149 -25.30 10.02 10.69
C ALA A 149 -24.89 10.72 12.01
N GLU A 150 -23.66 10.51 12.49
CA GLU A 150 -23.08 11.23 13.63
C GLU A 150 -22.65 12.66 13.26
N GLY A 151 -22.20 12.90 12.03
CA GLY A 151 -21.71 14.21 11.56
C GLY A 151 -22.80 15.21 11.17
N ASP A 152 -24.04 14.75 10.96
CA ASP A 152 -25.21 15.58 10.66
C ASP A 152 -25.92 16.12 11.92
N LYS A 153 -25.37 15.86 13.12
CA LYS A 153 -25.91 16.31 14.42
C LYS A 153 -25.07 17.44 15.02
#